data_AF-X7F0Z2-F1
#
_entry.id   AF-X7F0Z2-F1
#
_cell.length_a   1.000
_cell.length_b   1.000
_cell.length_c   1.000
_cell.angle_alpha   90.00
_cell.angle_beta   90.00
_cell.angle_gamma   90.00
#
_symmetry.space_group_name_H-M   'P 1'
#
loop_
_entity.id
_entity.type
_entity.pdbx_description
1 polymer ?
#
loop_
_entity_poly.entity_id
_entity_poly.type
_entity_poly.pdbx_seq_one_letter_code
_entity_poly.pdbx_strand_id
1 'polypeptide(L)'
;MLERLTAWLAENVWMVVAVVGGIVVSMVTSEEHDLKSSAGRICSGLFFAIVFPDPILNFLERDPETYGNALAGLLAMTGYAIAKAIVTSGPADWIAAWRGKK
;
A
#
# COMPACT_ATOMS: atom_id res chain seq x y z
N MET A 1 23.69 11.52 -6.90
CA MET A 1 22.63 10.49 -6.68
C MET A 1 22.12 10.52 -5.25
N LEU A 2 23.02 10.49 -4.25
CA LEU A 2 22.65 10.61 -2.83
C LEU A 2 21.90 11.92 -2.52
N GLU A 3 22.38 13.07 -3.00
CA GLU A 3 21.76 14.38 -2.74
C GLU A 3 20.34 14.52 -3.31
N ARG A 4 20.09 13.92 -4.47
CA ARG A 4 18.74 13.86 -5.07
C ARG A 4 17.80 12.98 -4.25
N LEU A 5 18.30 11.85 -3.74
CA LEU A 5 17.51 10.95 -2.91
C LEU A 5 17.15 11.63 -1.58
N THR A 6 18.10 12.31 -0.94
CA THR A 6 17.86 13.02 0.32
C THR A 6 16.92 14.21 0.15
N ALA A 7 17.01 14.96 -0.95
CA ALA A 7 16.07 16.05 -1.23
C ALA A 7 14.64 15.52 -1.44
N TRP A 8 14.49 14.47 -2.25
CA TRP A 8 13.19 13.83 -2.47
C TRP A 8 12.60 13.22 -1.18
N LEU A 9 13.44 12.59 -0.36
CA LEU A 9 13.03 12.07 0.95
C LEU A 9 12.58 13.18 1.89
N ALA A 10 13.28 14.32 1.90
CA ALA A 10 12.91 15.48 2.73
C ALA A 10 11.57 16.09 2.31
N GLU A 11 11.32 16.21 1.00
CA GLU A 11 10.04 16.69 0.45
C GLU A 11 8.88 15.73 0.76
N ASN A 12 9.14 14.42 0.80
CA ASN A 12 8.12 13.39 0.99
C ASN A 12 8.16 12.74 2.38
N VAL A 13 8.74 13.41 3.39
CA VAL A 13 8.94 12.86 4.75
C VAL A 13 7.64 12.29 5.32
N TRP A 14 6.51 12.99 5.15
CA TRP A 14 5.22 12.57 5.68
C TRP A 14 4.67 11.33 5.00
N MET A 15 4.87 11.20 3.69
CA MET A 15 4.52 10.00 2.94
C MET A 15 5.34 8.81 3.46
N VAL A 16 6.66 8.99 3.60
CA VAL A 16 7.56 7.94 4.09
C VAL A 16 7.16 7.49 5.50
N VAL A 17 6.86 8.44 6.39
CA VAL A 17 6.38 8.13 7.75
C VAL A 17 5.07 7.37 7.71
N ALA A 18 4.11 7.78 6.87
CA ALA A 18 2.82 7.09 6.73
C ALA A 18 2.98 5.66 6.19
N VAL A 19 3.84 5.47 5.19
CA VAL A 19 4.12 4.16 4.57
C VAL A 19 4.84 3.24 5.54
N VAL A 20 5.90 3.72 6.20
CA VAL A 20 6.63 2.94 7.21
C VAL A 20 5.71 2.59 8.37
N GLY A 21 4.90 3.55 8.86
CA GLY A 21 3.89 3.32 9.88
C GLY A 21 2.89 2.24 9.48
N GLY A 22 2.36 2.31 8.25
CA GLY A 22 1.44 1.31 7.71
C GLY A 22 2.06 -0.09 7.62
N ILE A 23 3.32 -0.18 7.19
CA ILE A 23 4.07 -1.45 7.13
C ILE A 23 4.28 -2.03 8.53
N VAL A 24 4.70 -1.20 9.50
CA VAL A 24 4.88 -1.62 10.91
C VAL A 24 3.58 -2.14 11.50
N VAL A 25 2.48 -1.41 11.35
CA VAL A 25 1.16 -1.85 11.82
C VAL A 25 0.76 -3.18 11.17
N SER A 26 1.00 -3.33 9.86
CA SER A 26 0.69 -4.56 9.13
C SER A 26 1.50 -5.75 9.62
N MET A 27 2.78 -5.56 9.99
CA MET A 27 3.65 -6.58 10.55
C MET A 27 3.25 -6.98 11.98
N VAL A 28 2.97 -6.00 12.84
CA VAL A 28 2.57 -6.23 14.24
C VAL A 28 1.21 -6.95 14.32
N THR A 29 0.31 -6.67 13.38
CA THR A 29 -1.02 -7.29 13.33
C THR A 29 -1.01 -8.64 12.60
N SER A 30 0.14 -9.10 12.09
CA SER A 30 0.24 -10.38 11.38
C SER A 30 0.41 -11.56 12.33
N GLU A 31 -0.44 -12.57 12.19
CA GLU A 31 -0.25 -13.88 12.84
C GLU A 31 0.77 -14.77 12.11
N GLU A 32 1.04 -14.48 10.83
CA GLU A 32 2.05 -15.18 10.03
C GLU A 32 3.42 -14.50 10.20
N HIS A 33 4.32 -15.15 10.93
CA HIS A 33 5.69 -14.67 11.19
C HIS A 33 6.76 -15.27 10.26
N ASP A 34 6.37 -15.88 9.14
CA ASP A 34 7.34 -16.39 8.18
C ASP A 34 8.09 -15.25 7.48
N LEU A 35 9.41 -15.43 7.29
CA LEU A 35 10.29 -14.43 6.68
C LEU A 35 9.90 -14.13 5.23
N LYS A 36 9.44 -15.15 4.48
CA LYS A 36 8.95 -14.97 3.11
C LYS A 36 7.64 -14.18 3.07
N SER A 37 6.73 -14.46 4.02
CA SER A 37 5.47 -13.73 4.15
C SER A 37 5.71 -12.27 4.52
N SER A 38 6.66 -12.02 5.43
CA SER A 38 7.06 -10.66 5.84
C SER A 38 7.67 -9.86 4.69
N ALA A 39 8.57 -10.47 3.91
CA ALA A 39 9.13 -9.83 2.71
C ALA A 39 8.04 -9.52 1.67
N GLY A 40 7.13 -10.47 1.43
CA GLY A 40 5.97 -10.26 0.55
C GLY A 40 5.08 -9.11 1.03
N ARG A 41 4.89 -8.98 2.34
CA ARG A 41 4.09 -7.91 2.95
C ARG A 41 4.71 -6.53 2.77
N ILE A 42 6.01 -6.41 3.00
CA ILE A 42 6.75 -5.15 2.79
C ILE A 42 6.73 -4.76 1.31
N CYS A 43 7.07 -5.69 0.40
CA CYS A 43 7.12 -5.41 -1.03
C CYS A 43 5.75 -5.04 -1.60
N SER A 44 4.70 -5.76 -1.22
CA SER A 44 3.33 -5.43 -1.66
C SER A 44 2.85 -4.12 -1.06
N GLY A 45 3.06 -3.87 0.23
CA GLY A 45 2.72 -2.59 0.87
C GLY A 45 3.39 -1.40 0.17
N LEU A 46 4.70 -1.49 -0.10
CA LEU A 46 5.44 -0.45 -0.84
C LEU A 46 4.90 -0.26 -2.26
N PHE A 47 4.66 -1.35 -2.98
CA PHE A 47 4.14 -1.28 -4.34
C PHE A 47 2.78 -0.57 -4.39
N PHE A 48 1.84 -0.96 -3.53
CA PHE A 48 0.53 -0.33 -3.48
C PHE A 48 0.60 1.13 -3.05
N ALA A 49 1.45 1.45 -2.07
CA ALA A 49 1.61 2.81 -1.57
C ALA A 49 2.28 3.78 -2.57
N ILE A 50 3.03 3.27 -3.56
CA ILE A 50 3.69 4.12 -4.57
C ILE A 50 2.84 4.24 -5.83
N VAL A 51 2.23 3.14 -6.28
CA VAL A 51 1.60 3.08 -7.61
C VAL A 51 0.13 3.51 -7.59
N PHE A 52 -0.58 3.24 -6.49
CA PHE A 52 -2.04 3.38 -6.44
C PHE A 52 -2.61 4.64 -5.79
N PRO A 53 -1.90 5.48 -5.00
CA PRO A 53 -2.51 6.66 -4.41
C PRO A 53 -3.08 7.62 -5.46
N ASP A 54 -2.25 8.02 -6.43
CA ASP A 54 -2.65 8.97 -7.48
C ASP A 54 -3.83 8.48 -8.33
N PRO A 55 -3.82 7.26 -8.90
CA PRO A 55 -4.97 6.81 -9.70
C PRO A 55 -6.25 6.66 -8.87
N ILE A 56 -6.16 6.27 -7.59
CA ILE A 56 -7.33 6.19 -6.72
C ILE A 56 -7.86 7.59 -6.38
N LEU A 57 -6.99 8.55 -6.07
CA LEU A 57 -7.41 9.93 -5.77
C LEU A 57 -8.02 10.60 -6.99
N ASN A 58 -7.42 10.40 -8.17
CA ASN A 58 -7.98 10.89 -9.44
C ASN A 58 -9.36 10.26 -9.72
N PHE A 59 -9.51 8.95 -9.48
CA PHE A 59 -10.80 8.28 -9.64
C PHE A 59 -11.87 8.79 -8.66
N LEU A 60 -11.46 9.14 -7.43
CA LEU A 60 -12.35 9.68 -6.41
C LEU A 60 -12.54 11.20 -6.51
N GLU A 61 -11.93 11.85 -7.50
CA GLU A 61 -11.90 13.31 -7.67
C GLU A 61 -11.47 14.04 -6.38
N ARG A 62 -10.47 13.48 -5.68
CA ARG A 62 -9.93 14.02 -4.43
C ARG A 62 -8.56 14.65 -4.63
N ASP A 63 -8.33 15.70 -3.85
CA ASP A 63 -7.07 16.43 -3.85
C ASP A 63 -5.88 15.55 -3.36
N PRO A 64 -4.85 15.32 -4.20
CA PRO A 64 -3.69 14.52 -3.83
C PRO A 64 -2.86 15.13 -2.70
N GLU A 65 -2.80 16.46 -2.59
CA GLU A 65 -1.98 17.11 -1.56
C GLU A 65 -2.54 16.86 -0.16
N THR A 66 -3.87 16.86 -0.04
CA THR A 66 -4.56 16.62 1.24
C THR A 66 -4.61 15.13 1.61
N TYR A 67 -4.88 14.24 0.65
CA TYR A 67 -5.23 12.84 0.95
C TYR A 67 -4.14 11.82 0.56
N GLY A 68 -3.12 12.22 -0.22
CA GLY A 68 -2.11 11.31 -0.78
C GLY A 68 -1.33 10.53 0.28
N ASN A 69 -0.83 11.23 1.31
CA ASN A 69 -0.06 10.59 2.39
C ASN A 69 -0.89 9.58 3.19
N ALA A 70 -2.15 9.94 3.50
CA ALA A 70 -3.05 9.06 4.24
C ALA A 70 -3.40 7.81 3.43
N LEU A 71 -3.68 7.99 2.14
CA LEU A 71 -3.98 6.89 1.24
C LEU A 71 -2.77 5.99 1.01
N ALA A 72 -1.57 6.55 0.84
CA ALA A 72 -0.33 5.79 0.73
C ALA A 72 -0.08 4.94 1.98
N GLY A 73 -0.28 5.49 3.19
CA GLY A 73 -0.19 4.73 4.44
C GLY A 73 -1.24 3.61 4.55
N LEU A 74 -2.47 3.88 4.16
CA LEU A 74 -3.55 2.89 4.14
C LEU A 74 -3.25 1.74 3.17
N LEU A 75 -2.77 2.06 1.97
CA LEU A 75 -2.36 1.10 0.95
C LEU A 75 -1.13 0.30 1.38
N ALA A 76 -0.19 0.92 2.09
CA ALA A 76 0.95 0.23 2.68
C ALA A 76 0.52 -0.83 3.70
N MET A 77 -0.51 -0.51 4.52
CA MET A 77 -1.04 -1.43 5.52
C MET A 77 -1.80 -2.60 4.90
N THR A 78 -2.63 -2.32 3.88
CA THR A 78 -3.58 -3.27 3.27
C THR A 78 -3.06 -4.00 2.04
N GLY A 79 -1.98 -3.52 1.41
CA GLY A 79 -1.47 -4.02 0.13
C GLY A 79 -1.17 -5.51 0.11
N TYR A 80 -0.69 -6.07 1.23
CA TYR A 80 -0.46 -7.50 1.35
C TYR A 80 -1.75 -8.32 1.37
N ALA A 81 -2.77 -7.85 2.08
CA ALA A 81 -4.06 -8.54 2.11
C ALA A 81 -4.71 -8.54 0.72
N ILE A 82 -4.60 -7.42 -0.02
CA ILE A 82 -5.06 -7.30 -1.40
C ILE A 82 -4.29 -8.27 -2.31
N ALA A 83 -2.96 -8.26 -2.25
CA ALA A 83 -2.12 -9.15 -3.04
C ALA A 83 -2.41 -10.64 -2.76
N LYS A 84 -2.51 -10.99 -1.48
CA LYS A 84 -2.82 -12.37 -1.04
C LYS A 84 -4.21 -12.79 -1.53
N ALA A 85 -5.21 -11.91 -1.43
CA ALA A 85 -6.55 -12.19 -1.93
C ALA A 85 -6.53 -12.44 -3.45
N ILE A 86 -5.90 -11.56 -4.23
CA ILE A 86 -5.79 -11.69 -5.69
C ILE A 86 -5.09 -13.00 -6.09
N VAL A 87 -4.01 -13.38 -5.41
CA VAL A 87 -3.28 -14.63 -5.70
C VAL A 87 -4.10 -15.86 -5.29
N THR A 88 -4.86 -15.78 -4.21
CA THR A 88 -5.61 -16.93 -3.68
C THR A 88 -6.90 -17.21 -4.44
N SER A 89 -7.68 -16.16 -4.76
CA SER A 89 -8.95 -16.30 -5.48
C SER A 89 -8.82 -16.12 -6.99
N GLY A 90 -7.72 -15.53 -7.47
CA GLY A 90 -7.61 -15.05 -8.84
C GLY A 90 -8.24 -13.66 -9.02
N PRO A 91 -7.73 -12.85 -9.96
CA PRO A 91 -8.15 -11.46 -10.13
C PRO A 91 -9.61 -11.30 -10.55
N ALA A 92 -10.13 -12.21 -11.38
CA ALA A 92 -11.52 -12.16 -11.86
C ALA A 92 -12.53 -12.43 -10.73
N ASP A 93 -12.27 -13.45 -9.92
CA ASP A 93 -13.14 -13.83 -8.81
C ASP A 93 -13.04 -12.84 -7.64
N TRP A 94 -11.87 -12.24 -7.44
CA TRP A 94 -11.71 -11.15 -6.49
C TRP A 94 -12.55 -9.92 -6.89
N ILE A 95 -12.53 -9.53 -8.16
CA ILE A 95 -13.37 -8.45 -8.69
C ILE A 95 -14.86 -8.81 -8.59
N ALA A 96 -15.23 -10.07 -8.86
CA ALA A 96 -16.61 -10.53 -8.72
C ALA A 96 -17.10 -10.44 -7.27
N ALA A 97 -16.28 -10.89 -6.32
CA ALA A 97 -16.55 -10.79 -4.88
C ALA A 97 -16.69 -9.32 -4.43
N TRP A 98 -15.83 -8.42 -4.93
CA TRP A 98 -15.91 -6.99 -4.65
C TRP A 98 -17.16 -6.33 -5.24
N ARG A 99 -17.67 -6.85 -6.37
CA ARG A 99 -18.93 -6.42 -7.00
C ARG A 99 -20.18 -7.09 -6.41
N GLY A 100 -20.03 -7.89 -5.34
CA GLY A 100 -21.14 -8.57 -4.67
C GLY A 100 -21.73 -9.74 -5.46
N LYS A 101 -21.06 -10.21 -6.51
CA LYS A 101 -21.45 -11.41 -7.26
C LYS A 101 -20.73 -12.60 -6.63
N LYS A 102 -21.47 -13.40 -5.87
CA LYS A 102 -21.02 -14.70 -5.36
C LYS A 102 -20.87 -15.70 -6.51
#